data_AF-U5C6U9-F1
#
_entry.id   AF-U5C6U9-F1
#
_cell.length_a   1.000
_cell.length_b   1.000
_cell.length_c   1.000
_cell.angle_alpha   90.00
_cell.angle_beta   90.00
_cell.angle_gamma   90.00
#
_symmetry.space_group_name_H-M   'P 1'
#
loop_
_entity.id
_entity.type
_entity.pdbx_description
1 polymer ?
#
loop_
_entity_poly.entity_id
_entity_poly.type
_entity_poly.pdbx_seq_one_letter_code
_entity_poly.pdbx_strand_id
1 'polypeptide(L)'
;MLLFGWASWLNFTVAQQNPGDYLAYAELSIPVYRDFINGWFKTNIREMVTIISVCQGLIALGMAFKGIWVKLACIGSIVFFLCISPLGVGAAFPFPLITAFAAYMIIRKDNMDYIWKFKKVNENIGLNRI
;
A
#
# COMPACT_ATOMS: atom_id res chain seq x y z
N MET A 1 2.83 -4.71 5.21
CA MET A 1 4.21 -5.01 4.76
C MET A 1 4.24 -5.94 3.55
N LEU A 2 3.96 -7.25 3.69
CA LEU A 2 4.13 -8.23 2.59
C LEU A 2 3.35 -7.87 1.31
N LEU A 3 2.09 -7.44 1.45
CA LEU A 3 1.27 -6.99 0.33
C LEU A 3 1.93 -5.85 -0.47
N PHE A 4 2.46 -4.85 0.23
CA PHE A 4 3.14 -3.70 -0.39
C PHE A 4 4.48 -4.09 -1.03
N GLY A 5 5.23 -5.00 -0.41
CA GLY A 5 6.48 -5.52 -0.97
C GLY A 5 6.23 -6.33 -2.25
N TRP A 6 5.23 -7.21 -2.23
CA TRP A 6 4.79 -7.95 -3.43
C TRP A 6 4.30 -7.01 -4.53
N ALA A 7 3.44 -6.03 -4.19
CA ALA A 7 2.94 -5.05 -5.13
C ALA A 7 4.07 -4.20 -5.74
N SER A 8 5.06 -3.79 -4.95
CA SER A 8 6.24 -3.08 -5.43
C SER A 8 7.02 -3.90 -6.46
N TRP A 9 7.33 -5.15 -6.12
CA TRP A 9 8.07 -6.04 -7.02
C TRP A 9 7.33 -6.30 -8.34
N LEU A 10 6.04 -6.62 -8.25
CA LEU A 10 5.19 -6.87 -9.42
C LEU A 10 5.09 -5.61 -10.28
N ASN A 11 4.78 -4.45 -9.68
CA ASN A 11 4.62 -3.21 -10.43
C ASN A 11 5.92 -2.77 -11.10
N PHE A 12 7.06 -2.93 -10.42
CA PHE A 12 8.35 -2.67 -11.03
C PHE A 12 8.58 -3.60 -12.22
N THR A 13 8.39 -4.90 -12.04
CA THR A 13 8.63 -5.90 -13.10
C THR A 13 7.76 -5.66 -14.33
N VAL A 14 6.44 -5.48 -14.14
CA VAL A 14 5.50 -5.22 -15.24
C VAL A 14 5.82 -3.89 -15.92
N ALA A 15 6.15 -2.83 -15.18
CA ALA A 15 6.52 -1.54 -15.77
C ALA A 15 7.78 -1.61 -16.64
N GLN A 16 8.74 -2.48 -16.30
CA GLN A 16 9.97 -2.65 -17.09
C GLN A 16 9.78 -3.60 -18.28
N GLN A 17 8.97 -4.64 -18.14
CA GLN A 17 8.83 -5.70 -19.15
C GLN A 17 7.66 -5.44 -20.11
N ASN A 18 6.48 -5.11 -19.57
CA ASN A 18 5.23 -4.95 -20.33
C ASN A 18 4.43 -3.74 -19.82
N PRO A 19 4.95 -2.49 -19.96
CA PRO A 19 4.23 -1.30 -19.47
C PRO A 19 2.86 -1.10 -20.12
N GLY A 20 2.64 -1.62 -21.33
CA GLY A 20 1.35 -1.54 -22.02
C GLY A 20 0.18 -2.18 -21.26
N ASP A 21 0.45 -3.13 -20.37
CA ASP A 21 -0.57 -3.82 -19.57
C ASP A 21 -1.36 -2.85 -18.68
N TYR A 22 -0.74 -1.73 -18.28
CA TYR A 22 -1.42 -0.70 -17.47
C TYR A 22 -2.47 0.10 -18.24
N LEU A 23 -2.51 0.04 -19.56
CA LEU A 23 -3.54 0.73 -20.35
C LEU A 23 -4.91 0.08 -20.20
N ALA A 24 -4.97 -1.21 -19.83
CA ALA A 24 -6.24 -1.89 -19.54
C ALA A 24 -7.01 -1.22 -18.38
N TYR A 25 -6.31 -0.56 -17.45
CA TYR A 25 -6.96 0.19 -16.37
C TYR A 25 -7.77 1.39 -16.86
N ALA A 26 -7.52 1.91 -18.06
CA ALA A 26 -8.28 3.02 -18.64
C ALA A 26 -9.76 2.67 -18.83
N GLU A 27 -10.05 1.41 -19.17
CA GLU A 27 -11.42 0.93 -19.41
C GLU A 27 -12.24 0.82 -18.12
N LEU A 28 -11.56 0.61 -17.00
CA LEU A 28 -12.17 0.39 -15.68
C LEU A 28 -12.18 1.66 -14.80
N SER A 29 -11.67 2.77 -15.33
CA SER A 29 -11.50 4.04 -14.63
C SER A 29 -12.63 5.02 -14.92
N ILE A 30 -12.83 5.99 -14.03
CA ILE A 30 -13.74 7.12 -14.27
C ILE A 30 -13.24 7.96 -15.46
N PRO A 31 -14.12 8.69 -16.20
CA PRO A 31 -13.75 9.38 -17.45
C PRO A 31 -12.52 10.30 -17.33
N VAL A 32 -12.46 11.12 -16.29
CA VAL A 32 -11.33 12.04 -16.06
C VAL A 32 -10.00 11.29 -15.92
N TYR A 33 -10.01 10.14 -15.23
CA TYR A 33 -8.81 9.35 -15.00
C TYR A 33 -8.47 8.47 -16.22
N ARG A 34 -9.48 8.02 -16.98
CA ARG A 34 -9.33 7.36 -18.27
C ARG A 34 -8.59 8.26 -19.28
N ASP A 35 -8.93 9.54 -19.34
CA ASP A 35 -8.27 10.50 -20.23
C ASP A 35 -6.82 10.75 -19.81
N PHE A 36 -6.57 10.82 -18.50
CA PHE A 36 -5.20 10.85 -17.95
C PHE A 36 -4.39 9.61 -18.35
N ILE A 37 -4.97 8.40 -18.20
CA ILE A 37 -4.31 7.14 -18.56
C ILE A 37 -3.97 7.10 -20.05
N ASN A 38 -4.94 7.42 -20.92
CA ASN A 38 -4.77 7.37 -22.36
C ASN A 38 -3.93 8.53 -22.93
N GLY A 39 -3.82 9.63 -22.18
CA GLY A 39 -3.02 10.80 -22.53
C GLY A 39 -1.59 10.71 -21.99
N TRP A 40 -1.26 11.55 -21.00
CA TRP A 40 0.10 11.72 -20.49
C TRP A 40 0.67 10.42 -19.87
N PHE A 41 -0.14 9.64 -19.17
CA PHE A 41 0.37 8.43 -18.51
C PHE A 41 0.85 7.40 -19.52
N LYS A 42 0.15 7.22 -20.65
CA LYS A 42 0.51 6.28 -21.72
C LYS A 42 1.95 6.41 -22.21
N THR A 43 2.47 7.64 -22.28
CA THR A 43 3.86 7.89 -22.71
C THR A 43 4.87 7.81 -21.57
N ASN A 44 4.42 7.84 -20.32
CA ASN A 44 5.25 7.89 -19.11
C ASN A 44 5.06 6.69 -18.16
N ILE A 45 4.42 5.61 -18.62
CA ILE A 45 4.03 4.46 -17.76
C ILE A 45 5.24 3.93 -16.99
N ARG A 46 6.35 3.69 -17.69
CA ARG A 46 7.55 3.09 -17.09
C ARG A 46 8.07 3.93 -15.93
N GLU A 47 8.21 5.24 -16.13
CA GLU A 47 8.74 6.17 -15.13
C GLU A 47 7.77 6.32 -13.96
N MET A 48 6.49 6.59 -14.26
CA MET A 48 5.44 6.79 -13.28
C MET A 48 5.24 5.56 -12.38
N VAL A 49 5.11 4.37 -12.99
CA VAL A 49 4.88 3.12 -12.27
C VAL A 49 6.14 2.68 -11.52
N THR A 50 7.34 3.03 -12.00
CA THR A 50 8.58 2.82 -11.24
C THR A 50 8.62 3.69 -9.99
N ILE A 51 8.21 4.95 -10.07
CA ILE A 51 8.12 5.82 -8.88
C ILE A 51 7.09 5.26 -7.89
N ILE A 52 5.92 4.82 -8.39
CA ILE A 52 4.89 4.16 -7.59
C ILE A 52 5.44 2.91 -6.89
N SER A 53 6.15 2.04 -7.60
CA SER A 53 6.68 0.81 -7.03
C SER A 53 7.78 1.07 -6.01
N VAL A 54 8.60 2.10 -6.19
CA VAL A 54 9.56 2.57 -5.18
C VAL A 54 8.83 3.07 -3.93
N CYS A 55 7.79 3.90 -4.09
CA CYS A 55 6.96 4.36 -2.97
C CYS A 55 6.32 3.18 -2.20
N GLN A 56 5.80 2.18 -2.91
CA GLN A 56 5.27 0.96 -2.28
C GLN A 56 6.35 0.17 -1.54
N GLY A 57 7.57 0.11 -2.09
CA GLY A 57 8.73 -0.49 -1.43
C GLY A 57 9.12 0.26 -0.17
N LEU A 58 9.15 1.59 -0.20
CA LEU A 58 9.43 2.43 0.98
C LEU A 58 8.36 2.28 2.06
N ILE A 59 7.09 2.17 1.69
CA ILE A 59 6.00 1.86 2.62
C ILE A 59 6.21 0.48 3.26
N ALA A 60 6.54 -0.53 2.45
CA ALA A 60 6.81 -1.87 2.95
C ALA A 60 7.98 -1.88 3.95
N LEU A 61 9.08 -1.21 3.60
CA LEU A 61 10.25 -1.05 4.47
C LEU A 61 9.89 -0.29 5.75
N GLY A 62 9.21 0.85 5.66
CA GLY A 62 8.82 1.63 6.82
C GLY A 62 7.90 0.87 7.78
N MET A 63 6.99 0.03 7.25
CA MET A 63 6.16 -0.88 8.05
C MET A 63 6.94 -2.03 8.69
N ALA A 64 8.14 -2.37 8.19
CA ALA A 64 8.98 -3.43 8.76
C ALA A 64 9.70 -2.98 10.04
N PHE A 65 9.90 -1.68 10.22
CA PHE A 65 10.58 -1.09 11.38
C PHE A 65 9.60 -0.81 12.53
N LYS A 66 9.98 0.07 13.47
CA LYS A 66 9.19 0.46 14.65
C LYS A 66 9.04 1.96 14.80
N GLY A 67 8.05 2.37 15.58
CA GLY A 67 7.86 3.76 16.01
C GLY A 67 7.60 4.72 14.85
N ILE A 68 8.45 5.75 14.72
CA ILE A 68 8.25 6.83 13.76
C ILE A 68 8.26 6.36 12.30
N TRP A 69 9.04 5.32 11.97
CA TRP A 69 9.10 4.75 10.63
C TRP A 69 7.76 4.16 10.19
N VAL A 70 7.05 3.50 11.11
CA VAL A 70 5.74 2.93 10.81
C VAL A 70 4.70 4.03 10.68
N LYS A 71 4.80 5.08 11.51
CA LYS A 71 3.94 6.26 11.38
C LYS A 71 4.11 6.91 10.00
N LEU A 72 5.35 7.12 9.55
CA LEU A 72 5.63 7.63 8.20
C LEU A 72 5.11 6.70 7.11
N ALA A 73 5.27 5.38 7.28
CA ALA A 73 4.76 4.40 6.33
C ALA A 73 3.23 4.40 6.25
N CYS A 74 2.53 4.55 7.38
CA CYS A 74 1.07 4.67 7.42
C CYS A 74 0.59 5.97 6.76
N ILE A 75 1.26 7.10 7.01
CA ILE A 75 0.95 8.37 6.33
C ILE A 75 1.18 8.23 4.83
N GLY A 76 2.32 7.68 4.42
CA GLY A 76 2.62 7.40 3.01
C GLY A 76 1.59 6.48 2.36
N SER A 77 1.13 5.46 3.07
CA SER A 77 0.06 4.55 2.60
C SER A 77 -1.26 5.27 2.37
N ILE A 78 -1.65 6.18 3.27
CA ILE A 78 -2.88 6.98 3.12
C ILE A 78 -2.80 7.82 1.86
N VAL A 79 -1.72 8.60 1.69
CA VAL A 79 -1.52 9.45 0.52
C VAL A 79 -1.52 8.60 -0.76
N PHE A 80 -0.79 7.49 -0.75
CA PHE A 80 -0.73 6.55 -1.86
C PHE A 80 -2.12 6.06 -2.29
N PHE A 81 -2.91 5.54 -1.34
CA PHE A 81 -4.24 5.01 -1.65
C PHE A 81 -5.24 6.07 -2.08
N LEU A 82 -5.16 7.29 -1.51
CA LEU A 82 -6.00 8.40 -1.96
C LEU A 82 -5.68 8.80 -3.41
N CYS A 83 -4.41 8.82 -3.79
CA CYS A 83 -3.99 9.14 -5.15
C CYS A 83 -4.46 8.11 -6.18
N ILE A 84 -4.48 6.82 -5.84
CA ILE A 84 -4.91 5.75 -6.77
C ILE A 84 -6.42 5.45 -6.72
N SER A 85 -7.15 5.97 -5.73
CA SER A 85 -8.60 5.78 -5.59
C SER A 85 -9.44 6.17 -6.83
N PRO A 86 -9.07 7.18 -7.65
CA PRO A 86 -9.85 7.54 -8.84
C PRO A 86 -9.86 6.49 -9.96
N LEU A 87 -9.05 5.43 -9.87
CA LEU A 87 -9.01 4.31 -10.84
C LEU A 87 -10.31 3.47 -10.89
N GLY A 88 -11.33 3.81 -10.09
CA GLY A 88 -12.64 3.14 -10.14
C GLY A 88 -12.55 1.64 -9.85
N VAL A 89 -13.21 0.83 -10.67
CA VAL A 89 -13.17 -0.65 -10.55
C VAL A 89 -11.75 -1.17 -10.78
N GLY A 90 -10.95 -0.48 -11.60
CA GLY A 90 -9.55 -0.81 -11.85
C GLY A 90 -8.66 -0.75 -10.60
N ALA A 91 -9.10 -0.03 -9.56
CA ALA A 91 -8.44 0.04 -8.26
C ALA A 91 -8.98 -0.97 -7.21
N ALA A 92 -9.86 -1.89 -7.62
CA ALA A 92 -10.64 -2.72 -6.71
C ALA A 92 -11.43 -1.89 -5.68
N PHE A 93 -11.99 -0.75 -6.10
CA PHE A 93 -12.79 0.11 -5.24
C PHE A 93 -13.89 -0.68 -4.51
N PRO A 94 -14.11 -0.47 -3.19
CA PRO A 94 -13.59 0.61 -2.32
C PRO A 94 -12.29 0.29 -1.56
N PHE A 95 -11.53 -0.73 -1.96
CA PHE A 95 -10.34 -1.20 -1.23
C PHE A 95 -9.33 -0.10 -0.86
N PRO A 96 -8.95 0.85 -1.75
CA PRO A 96 -8.00 1.92 -1.41
C PRO A 96 -8.48 2.78 -0.23
N LEU A 97 -9.77 3.12 -0.19
CA LEU A 97 -10.34 3.94 0.88
C LEU A 97 -10.36 3.18 2.21
N ILE A 98 -10.75 1.91 2.19
CA ILE A 98 -10.76 1.05 3.38
C ILE A 98 -9.35 0.92 3.95
N THR A 99 -8.35 0.72 3.08
CA THR A 99 -6.96 0.53 3.51
C THR A 99 -6.34 1.82 4.01
N ALA A 100 -6.65 2.96 3.39
CA ALA A 100 -6.27 4.28 3.91
C ALA A 100 -6.90 4.53 5.30
N PHE A 101 -8.17 4.18 5.48
CA PHE A 101 -8.84 4.32 6.78
C PHE A 101 -8.22 3.39 7.83
N ALA A 102 -7.89 2.15 7.48
CA ALA A 102 -7.19 1.24 8.39
C ALA A 102 -5.81 1.78 8.82
N ALA A 103 -5.04 2.34 7.88
CA ALA A 103 -3.76 2.98 8.18
C ALA A 103 -3.93 4.20 9.11
N TYR A 104 -5.00 4.98 8.93
CA TYR A 104 -5.33 6.08 9.84
C TYR A 104 -5.69 5.58 11.25
N MET A 105 -6.47 4.49 11.36
CA MET A 105 -6.79 3.89 12.65
C MET A 105 -5.55 3.41 13.39
N ILE A 106 -4.60 2.78 12.69
CA ILE A 106 -3.31 2.35 13.25
C ILE A 106 -2.58 3.55 13.88
N ILE A 107 -2.48 4.67 13.15
CA ILE A 107 -1.83 5.89 13.67
C ILE A 107 -2.51 6.41 14.95
N ARG A 108 -3.83 6.27 15.07
CA ARG A 108 -4.59 6.84 16.20
C ARG A 108 -4.67 5.93 17.43
N LYS A 109 -4.64 4.61 17.24
CA LYS A 109 -4.98 3.63 18.28
C LYS A 109 -3.83 2.68 18.65
N ASP A 110 -2.77 2.62 17.84
CA ASP A 110 -1.64 1.73 18.09
C ASP A 110 -0.47 2.52 18.70
N ASN A 111 0.30 1.86 19.58
CA ASN A 111 1.55 2.40 20.12
C ASN A 111 2.69 2.35 19.09
N MET A 112 2.42 1.82 17.89
CA MET A 112 3.34 1.73 16.75
C MET A 112 4.58 0.87 17.04
N ASP A 113 4.41 -0.12 17.91
CA ASP A 113 5.43 -1.12 18.26
C ASP A 113 5.46 -2.25 17.21
N TYR A 114 6.02 -1.98 16.04
CA TYR A 114 6.24 -3.00 15.00
C TYR A 114 7.72 -3.42 14.93
N ILE A 115 8.17 -4.25 13.97
CA ILE A 115 8.99 -5.47 14.22
C ILE A 115 8.05 -6.61 14.65
N TRP A 116 6.98 -6.87 13.86
CA TRP A 116 6.15 -8.11 13.84
C TRP A 116 5.80 -8.78 15.21
N LYS A 117 5.63 -7.97 16.25
CA LYS A 117 5.33 -8.23 17.67
C LYS A 117 4.72 -9.61 18.03
N PHE A 118 5.49 -10.41 18.80
CA PHE A 118 5.03 -11.44 19.77
C PHE A 118 5.64 -11.10 21.14
N LYS A 119 4.90 -11.06 22.26
CA LYS A 119 4.53 -12.23 23.07
C LYS A 119 3.27 -11.93 23.91
N LYS A 120 2.29 -12.84 23.88
CA LYS A 120 1.36 -13.04 24.99
C LYS A 120 1.59 -14.45 25.52
N VAL A 121 2.25 -14.57 26.67
CA VAL A 121 1.97 -15.66 27.63
C VAL A 121 2.02 -15.04 29.01
N ASN A 122 0.84 -14.88 29.60
CA ASN A 122 0.67 -15.08 31.04
C ASN A 122 -0.80 -15.43 31.25
N GLU A 123 -1.13 -16.68 30.97
CA GLU A 123 -2.30 -17.32 31.57
C GLU A 123 -1.78 -18.52 32.38
N ASN A 124 -1.91 -18.40 33.70
CA ASN A 124 -2.01 -19.46 34.70
C ASN A 124 -0.78 -20.32 35.04
N ILE A 125 0.25 -19.72 35.66
CA ILE A 125 1.26 -20.49 36.44
C ILE A 125 1.09 -20.24 37.95
N GLY A 126 -0.15 -20.11 38.43
CA GLY A 126 -0.44 -19.64 39.79
C GLY A 126 -1.42 -20.46 40.64
N LEU A 127 -1.96 -21.59 40.17
CA LEU A 127 -3.03 -22.29 40.91
C LEU A 127 -2.92 -23.82 40.85
N ASN A 128 -1.77 -24.42 41.22
CA ASN A 128 -1.71 -25.83 41.67
C ASN A 128 -0.34 -26.19 42.28
N ARG A 129 0.09 -25.42 43.28
CA ARG A 129 1.08 -25.86 44.27
C ARG A 129 0.63 -25.39 45.65
N ILE A 130 -0.42 -26.03 46.16
CA ILE A 130 -0.74 -26.10 47.58
C ILE A 130 -1.13 -27.55 47.85
#